data_AF-A0A523SPL4-F1
#
_entry.id   AF-A0A523SPL4-F1
#
_cell.length_a   1.000
_cell.length_b   1.000
_cell.length_c   1.000
_cell.angle_alpha   90.00
_cell.angle_beta   90.00
_cell.angle_gamma   90.00
#
_symmetry.space_group_name_H-M   'P 1'
#
loop_
_entity.id
_entity.type
_entity.pdbx_description
1 polymer ?
#
loop_
_entity_poly.entity_id
_entity_poly.type
_entity_poly.pdbx_seq_one_letter_code
_entity_poly.pdbx_strand_id
1 'polypeptide(L)'
;MATRERETCFGAGLRKKDYLGLVSFGAFILIVGIVFVANPNLVSDFSSWIEQVTDEQHLIRPSEGLVSSAILFFTLIGLSNFFEAGIKLWIVKARRRVLADILSGVALVLFAYLIHLYGSYALTWQMVIAIEAIVVGLLVVLYSIARYVFLK
;
A
#
# COMPACT_ATOMS: atom_id res chain seq x y z
N MET A 1 -5.23 48.58 -25.56
CA MET A 1 -4.76 47.88 -26.76
C MET A 1 -4.06 46.60 -26.31
N ALA A 2 -4.63 45.46 -26.70
CA ALA A 2 -4.10 44.09 -26.77
C ALA A 2 -3.34 43.47 -25.57
N THR A 3 -4.07 42.59 -24.89
CA THR A 3 -3.62 41.36 -24.24
C THR A 3 -2.65 40.55 -25.13
N ARG A 4 -1.51 40.11 -24.59
CA ARG A 4 -0.67 39.05 -25.21
C ARG A 4 -0.72 37.80 -24.33
N GLU A 5 -1.27 36.76 -24.93
CA GLU A 5 -1.62 35.47 -24.36
C GLU A 5 -0.41 34.77 -23.73
N ARG A 6 -0.55 34.33 -22.47
CA ARG A 6 0.26 33.24 -21.95
C ARG A 6 -0.36 31.94 -22.46
N GLU A 7 0.09 31.51 -23.63
CA GLU A 7 -0.02 30.11 -24.04
C GLU A 7 0.93 29.27 -23.19
N THR A 8 0.57 29.05 -21.93
CA THR A 8 1.11 27.92 -21.17
C THR A 8 0.54 26.66 -21.77
N CYS A 9 1.35 25.92 -22.53
CA CYS A 9 1.07 24.59 -23.03
C CYS A 9 0.53 23.65 -21.92
N PHE A 10 -0.80 23.61 -21.78
CA PHE A 10 -1.57 22.73 -20.90
C PHE A 10 -1.60 21.30 -21.46
N GLY A 11 -0.45 20.65 -21.61
CA GLY A 11 -0.41 19.28 -22.19
C GLY A 11 0.69 18.37 -21.68
N ALA A 12 1.85 18.91 -21.27
CA ALA A 12 2.99 18.07 -20.89
C ALA A 12 2.90 17.49 -19.46
N GLY A 13 2.15 18.16 -18.56
CA GLY A 13 2.00 17.73 -17.17
C GLY A 13 0.98 16.60 -16.95
N LEU A 14 0.04 16.42 -17.88
CA LEU A 14 -0.99 15.36 -17.82
C LEU A 14 -0.41 14.01 -18.27
N ARG A 15 0.25 13.95 -19.43
CA ARG A 15 0.80 12.69 -19.98
C ARG A 15 1.73 11.95 -19.02
N LYS A 16 2.65 12.65 -18.35
CA LYS A 16 3.64 11.99 -17.45
C LYS A 16 2.98 11.41 -16.19
N LYS A 17 1.82 11.94 -15.77
CA LYS A 17 1.07 11.45 -14.62
C LYS A 17 0.30 10.16 -14.95
N ASP A 18 -0.14 10.03 -16.20
CA ASP A 18 -0.94 8.89 -16.65
C ASP A 18 -0.12 7.60 -16.79
N TYR A 19 1.10 7.68 -17.34
CA TYR A 19 1.98 6.50 -17.44
C TYR A 19 2.31 5.89 -16.09
N LEU A 20 2.52 6.73 -15.08
CA LEU A 20 2.94 6.26 -13.77
C LEU A 20 1.77 5.64 -12.99
N GLY A 21 0.55 6.17 -13.19
CA GLY A 21 -0.67 5.50 -12.73
C GLY A 21 -0.91 4.17 -13.44
N LEU A 22 -0.61 4.09 -14.74
CA LEU A 22 -0.73 2.84 -15.51
C LEU A 22 0.26 1.76 -15.03
N VAL A 23 1.50 2.16 -14.72
CA VAL A 23 2.51 1.25 -14.14
C VAL A 23 2.06 0.73 -12.78
N SER A 24 1.56 1.61 -11.91
CA SER A 24 1.02 1.24 -10.60
C SER A 24 -0.13 0.24 -10.73
N PHE A 25 -1.06 0.52 -11.65
CA PHE A 25 -2.19 -0.36 -11.92
C PHE A 25 -1.77 -1.72 -12.49
N GLY A 26 -0.79 -1.73 -13.41
CA GLY A 26 -0.23 -2.97 -13.95
C GLY A 26 0.47 -3.80 -12.87
N ALA A 27 1.25 -3.16 -12.00
CA ALA A 27 1.86 -3.82 -10.85
C ALA A 27 0.79 -4.41 -9.92
N PHE A 28 -0.28 -3.66 -9.62
CA PHE A 28 -1.40 -4.16 -8.83
C PHE A 28 -2.03 -5.42 -9.42
N ILE A 29 -2.36 -5.43 -10.72
CA ILE A 29 -2.93 -6.61 -11.39
C ILE A 29 -1.96 -7.80 -11.32
N LEU A 30 -0.68 -7.56 -11.58
CA LEU A 30 0.36 -8.59 -11.52
C LEU A 30 0.43 -9.21 -10.12
N ILE A 31 0.42 -8.38 -9.08
CA ILE A 31 0.45 -8.82 -7.68
C ILE A 31 -0.79 -9.64 -7.34
N VAL A 32 -1.99 -9.18 -7.72
CA VAL A 32 -3.23 -9.95 -7.54
C VAL A 32 -3.10 -11.31 -8.23
N GLY A 33 -2.60 -11.34 -9.47
CA GLY A 33 -2.35 -12.58 -10.21
C GLY A 33 -1.39 -13.53 -9.48
N ILE A 34 -0.25 -13.03 -8.97
CA ILE A 34 0.70 -13.85 -8.20
C ILE A 34 0.02 -14.43 -6.96
N VAL A 35 -0.73 -13.63 -6.21
CA VAL A 35 -1.41 -14.08 -4.99
C VAL A 35 -2.42 -15.19 -5.30
N PHE A 36 -3.20 -15.05 -6.38
CA PHE A 36 -4.14 -16.08 -6.82
C PHE A 36 -3.45 -17.36 -7.33
N VAL A 37 -2.30 -17.24 -8.00
CA VAL A 37 -1.50 -18.41 -8.40
C VAL A 37 -0.95 -19.13 -7.16
N ALA A 38 -0.51 -18.38 -6.14
CA ALA A 38 0.00 -18.93 -4.90
C ALA A 38 -1.10 -19.58 -4.03
N ASN A 39 -2.32 -19.04 -4.05
CA ASN A 39 -3.49 -19.61 -3.39
C ASN A 39 -4.73 -19.51 -4.29
N PRO A 40 -5.06 -20.55 -5.08
CA PRO A 40 -6.22 -20.53 -5.96
C PRO A 40 -7.56 -20.56 -5.20
N ASN A 41 -7.56 -21.03 -3.95
CA ASN A 41 -8.73 -21.11 -3.09
C ASN A 41 -8.92 -19.84 -2.25
N LEU A 42 -8.19 -18.76 -2.54
CA LEU A 42 -8.23 -17.52 -1.76
C LEU A 42 -9.65 -17.00 -1.51
N VAL A 43 -10.49 -17.01 -2.55
CA VAL A 43 -11.86 -16.49 -2.49
C VAL A 43 -12.74 -17.35 -1.59
N SER A 44 -12.64 -18.68 -1.73
CA SER A 44 -13.39 -19.61 -0.89
C SER A 44 -12.94 -19.56 0.56
N ASP A 45 -11.62 -19.50 0.80
CA ASP A 45 -11.04 -19.39 2.13
C ASP A 45 -11.49 -18.10 2.83
N PHE A 46 -11.50 -16.99 2.08
CA PHE A 46 -11.95 -15.69 2.59
C PHE A 46 -13.45 -15.69 2.89
N SER A 47 -14.29 -16.20 1.99
CA SER A 47 -15.74 -16.29 2.21
C SER A 47 -16.07 -17.14 3.43
N SER A 48 -15.44 -18.31 3.54
CA SER A 48 -15.62 -19.23 4.66
C SER A 48 -15.21 -18.58 5.98
N TRP A 49 -14.11 -17.84 5.99
CA TRP A 49 -13.66 -17.12 7.18
C TRP A 49 -14.64 -16.01 7.59
N ILE A 50 -15.17 -15.25 6.64
CA ILE A 50 -16.17 -14.21 6.93
C ILE A 50 -17.47 -14.82 7.48
N GLU A 51 -17.91 -15.94 6.91
CA GLU A 51 -19.07 -16.68 7.41
C GLU A 51 -18.86 -17.11 8.86
N GLN A 52 -17.71 -17.71 9.19
CA GLN A 52 -17.37 -18.12 10.55
C GLN A 52 -17.34 -16.93 11.54
N VAL A 53 -16.72 -15.81 11.16
CA VAL A 53 -16.67 -14.61 12.00
C VAL A 53 -18.08 -14.04 12.25
N THR A 54 -18.96 -14.15 11.26
CA THR A 54 -20.33 -13.65 11.35
C THR A 54 -21.19 -14.55 12.24
N ASP A 55 -21.07 -15.87 12.08
CA ASP A 55 -21.85 -16.85 12.82
C ASP A 55 -21.46 -16.92 14.30
N GLU A 56 -20.17 -16.92 14.61
CA GLU A 56 -19.73 -17.06 16.01
C GLU A 56 -19.67 -15.72 16.76
N GLN A 57 -19.95 -14.59 16.09
CA GLN A 57 -19.94 -13.23 16.64
C GLN A 57 -18.65 -12.81 17.35
N HIS A 58 -17.55 -13.51 17.07
CA HIS A 58 -16.23 -13.19 17.57
C HIS A 58 -15.19 -13.35 16.46
N LEU A 59 -14.08 -12.62 16.58
CA LEU A 59 -13.01 -12.66 15.60
C LEU A 59 -12.24 -13.97 15.72
N ILE A 60 -12.58 -14.91 14.83
CA ILE A 60 -11.87 -16.17 14.64
C ILE A 60 -10.67 -15.93 13.75
N ARG A 61 -9.61 -16.69 14.01
CA ARG A 61 -8.39 -16.60 13.23
C ARG A 61 -8.58 -17.21 11.82
N PRO A 62 -8.17 -16.51 10.75
CA PRO A 62 -8.25 -17.03 9.40
C PRO A 62 -7.34 -18.23 9.15
N SER A 63 -7.65 -18.98 8.08
CA SER A 63 -6.85 -20.13 7.64
C SER A 63 -5.41 -19.73 7.30
N GLU A 64 -4.49 -20.68 7.42
CA GLU A 64 -3.06 -20.45 7.10
C GLU A 64 -2.86 -19.99 5.64
N GLY A 65 -3.65 -20.53 4.71
CA GLY A 65 -3.66 -20.09 3.32
C GLY A 65 -4.02 -18.61 3.18
N LEU A 66 -5.04 -18.14 3.90
CA LEU A 66 -5.48 -16.75 3.86
C LEU A 66 -4.44 -15.80 4.51
N VAL A 67 -3.83 -16.23 5.61
CA VAL A 67 -2.74 -15.49 6.28
C VAL A 67 -1.53 -15.35 5.34
N SER A 68 -1.09 -16.46 4.72
CA SER A 68 0.04 -16.47 3.79
C SER A 68 -0.21 -15.57 2.57
N SER A 69 -1.42 -15.66 1.99
CA SER A 69 -1.81 -14.80 0.87
C SER A 69 -1.84 -13.32 1.24
N ALA A 70 -2.31 -12.97 2.44
CA ALA A 70 -2.30 -11.59 2.92
C ALA A 70 -0.87 -11.07 3.09
N ILE A 71 0.02 -11.84 3.72
CA ILE A 71 1.45 -11.50 3.86
C ILE A 71 2.07 -11.25 2.49
N LEU A 72 1.87 -12.17 1.55
CA LEU A 72 2.41 -12.06 0.20
C LEU A 72 1.88 -10.82 -0.52
N PHE A 73 0.56 -10.57 -0.46
CA PHE A 73 -0.06 -9.41 -1.08
C PHE A 73 0.52 -8.09 -0.52
N PHE A 74 0.49 -7.89 0.80
CA PHE A 74 0.94 -6.65 1.41
C PHE A 74 2.45 -6.43 1.24
N THR A 75 3.25 -7.49 1.27
CA THR A 75 4.69 -7.41 0.99
C THR A 75 4.95 -6.95 -0.45
N LEU A 76 4.27 -7.55 -1.42
CA LEU A 76 4.45 -7.19 -2.83
C LEU A 76 3.98 -5.77 -3.14
N ILE A 77 2.84 -5.33 -2.58
CA ILE A 77 2.38 -3.94 -2.74
C ILE A 77 3.38 -2.99 -2.09
N GLY A 78 3.89 -3.32 -0.90
CA GLY A 78 4.93 -2.53 -0.24
C GLY A 78 6.18 -2.37 -1.11
N LEU A 79 6.68 -3.46 -1.68
CA LEU A 79 7.81 -3.47 -2.62
C LEU A 79 7.52 -2.65 -3.89
N SER A 80 6.30 -2.74 -4.44
CA SER A 80 5.87 -1.94 -5.58
C SER A 80 5.92 -0.44 -5.27
N ASN A 81 5.48 -0.04 -4.07
CA ASN A 81 5.54 1.36 -3.64
C ASN A 81 6.99 1.87 -3.55
N PHE A 82 7.93 1.06 -3.05
CA PHE A 82 9.36 1.41 -3.07
C PHE A 82 9.91 1.52 -4.49
N PHE A 83 9.54 0.61 -5.39
CA PHE A 83 9.94 0.66 -6.79
C PHE A 83 9.43 1.92 -7.49
N GLU A 84 8.16 2.26 -7.29
CA GLU A 84 7.59 3.52 -7.79
C GLU A 84 8.29 4.75 -7.22
N ALA A 85 8.61 4.75 -5.93
CA ALA A 85 9.35 5.83 -5.29
C ALA A 85 10.73 6.01 -5.94
N GLY A 86 11.42 4.90 -6.22
CA GLY A 86 12.70 4.88 -6.94
C GLY A 86 12.58 5.48 -8.33
N ILE A 87 11.60 5.04 -9.13
CA ILE A 87 11.33 5.61 -10.45
C ILE A 87 11.05 7.11 -10.36
N LYS A 88 10.19 7.52 -9.41
CA LYS A 88 9.85 8.92 -9.19
C LYS A 88 11.10 9.73 -8.84
N LEU A 89 11.98 9.24 -7.96
CA LEU A 89 13.25 9.91 -7.62
C LEU A 89 14.15 10.13 -8.84
N TRP A 90 14.23 9.13 -9.72
CA TRP A 90 15.08 9.18 -10.92
C TRP A 90 14.51 10.07 -12.03
N ILE A 91 13.18 10.03 -12.24
CA ILE A 91 12.53 10.61 -13.42
C ILE A 91 11.86 11.95 -13.13
N VAL A 92 11.41 12.19 -11.89
CA VAL A 92 10.58 13.33 -11.53
C VAL A 92 11.16 13.99 -10.27
N LYS A 93 11.54 15.28 -10.33
CA LYS A 93 11.86 16.08 -9.13
C LYS A 93 10.67 16.25 -8.14
N ALA A 94 9.65 15.40 -8.21
CA ALA A 94 8.49 15.38 -7.32
C ALA A 94 8.80 14.66 -6.01
N ARG A 95 9.67 15.29 -5.19
CA ARG A 95 10.01 14.81 -3.83
C ARG A 95 8.80 14.51 -2.96
N ARG A 96 7.66 15.19 -3.19
CA ARG A 96 6.43 15.04 -2.39
C ARG A 96 5.77 13.65 -2.52
N ARG A 97 5.74 13.07 -3.73
CA ARG A 97 5.10 11.76 -3.94
C ARG A 97 6.00 10.62 -3.50
N VAL A 98 7.30 10.74 -3.78
CA VAL A 98 8.32 9.79 -3.32
C VAL A 98 8.21 9.52 -1.82
N LEU A 99 8.13 10.56 -0.99
CA LEU A 99 8.01 10.38 0.46
C LEU A 99 6.73 9.65 0.87
N ALA A 100 5.62 9.95 0.21
CA ALA A 100 4.35 9.27 0.48
C ALA A 100 4.41 7.79 0.09
N ASP A 101 5.00 7.47 -1.06
CA ASP A 101 5.14 6.09 -1.54
C ASP A 101 6.06 5.27 -0.64
N ILE A 102 7.19 5.84 -0.19
CA ILE A 102 8.12 5.18 0.74
C ILE A 102 7.42 4.88 2.07
N LEU A 103 6.74 5.87 2.66
CA LEU A 103 6.07 5.69 3.95
C LEU A 103 4.93 4.68 3.83
N SER A 104 4.17 4.71 2.73
CA SER A 104 3.15 3.71 2.42
C SER A 104 3.76 2.31 2.29
N GLY A 105 4.88 2.17 1.58
CA GLY A 105 5.61 0.91 1.47
C GLY A 105 6.06 0.36 2.82
N VAL A 106 6.59 1.22 3.70
CA VAL A 106 6.98 0.85 5.08
C VAL A 106 5.78 0.36 5.89
N ALA A 107 4.65 1.08 5.83
CA ALA A 107 3.42 0.67 6.52
C ALA A 107 2.98 -0.72 6.08
N LEU A 108 2.91 -0.97 4.77
CA LEU A 108 2.43 -2.25 4.23
C LEU A 108 3.35 -3.43 4.55
N VAL A 109 4.68 -3.23 4.51
CA VAL A 109 5.63 -4.26 4.91
C VAL A 109 5.53 -4.56 6.41
N LEU A 110 5.36 -3.52 7.24
CA LEU A 110 5.14 -3.73 8.66
C LEU A 110 3.81 -4.46 8.92
N PHE A 111 2.75 -4.09 8.22
CA PHE A 111 1.47 -4.75 8.33
C PHE A 111 1.56 -6.23 7.96
N ALA A 112 2.29 -6.57 6.89
CA ALA A 112 2.59 -7.96 6.53
C ALA A 112 3.33 -8.69 7.66
N TYR A 113 4.29 -8.04 8.31
CA TYR A 113 5.00 -8.60 9.46
C TYR A 113 4.09 -8.81 10.67
N LEU A 114 3.16 -7.89 10.95
CA LEU A 114 2.17 -8.05 12.01
C LEU A 114 1.20 -9.21 11.73
N ILE A 115 0.79 -9.38 10.47
CA ILE A 115 -0.03 -10.53 10.04
C ILE A 115 0.74 -11.84 10.27
N HIS A 116 2.05 -11.88 9.98
CA HIS A 116 2.89 -13.03 10.26
C HIS A 116 2.95 -13.34 11.77
N LEU A 117 3.10 -12.32 12.63
CA LEU A 117 3.12 -12.50 14.08
C LEU A 117 1.77 -12.96 14.63
N TYR A 118 0.68 -12.44 14.10
CA TYR A 118 -0.68 -12.92 14.38
C TYR A 118 -0.86 -14.37 13.95
N GLY A 119 -0.35 -14.71 12.76
CA GLY A 119 -0.22 -16.07 12.24
C GLY A 119 0.68 -16.99 13.09
N SER A 120 1.55 -16.44 13.91
CA SER A 120 2.46 -17.23 14.76
C SER A 120 1.97 -17.35 16.21
N TYR A 121 0.72 -16.94 16.50
CA TYR A 121 0.17 -16.84 17.86
C TYR A 121 0.94 -15.89 18.80
N ALA A 122 1.82 -15.06 18.25
CA ALA A 122 2.63 -14.14 19.05
C ALA A 122 1.84 -12.87 19.45
N LEU A 123 0.84 -12.48 18.65
CA LEU A 123 0.01 -11.29 18.87
C LEU A 123 -1.48 -11.61 18.73
N THR A 124 -2.30 -10.86 19.45
CA THR A 124 -3.76 -10.85 19.28
C THR A 124 -4.17 -9.88 18.17
N TRP A 125 -5.37 -10.06 17.60
CA TRP A 125 -5.87 -9.18 16.55
C TRP A 125 -5.99 -7.72 17.03
N GLN A 126 -6.33 -7.51 18.31
CA GLN A 126 -6.38 -6.17 18.90
C GLN A 126 -5.00 -5.50 18.91
N MET A 127 -3.96 -6.25 19.27
CA MET A 127 -2.59 -5.74 19.28
C MET A 127 -2.13 -5.39 17.88
N VAL A 128 -2.44 -6.21 16.86
CA VAL A 128 -2.09 -5.91 15.47
C VAL A 128 -2.69 -4.58 15.02
N ILE A 129 -4.00 -4.38 15.23
CA ILE A 129 -4.68 -3.15 14.83
C ILE A 129 -4.13 -1.95 15.61
N ALA A 130 -3.89 -2.09 16.91
CA ALA A 130 -3.36 -1.02 17.74
C ALA A 130 -1.93 -0.61 17.30
N ILE A 131 -1.04 -1.58 17.08
CA ILE A 131 0.34 -1.33 16.65
C ILE A 131 0.32 -0.68 15.26
N GLU A 132 -0.49 -1.19 14.33
CA GLU A 132 -0.60 -0.62 12.99
C GLU A 132 -1.11 0.82 13.04
N ALA A 133 -2.14 1.11 13.84
CA ALA A 133 -2.66 2.47 14.01
C ALA A 133 -1.60 3.43 14.58
N ILE A 134 -0.81 2.98 15.56
CA ILE A 134 0.31 3.76 16.11
C ILE A 134 1.33 4.07 15.01
N VAL A 135 1.71 3.07 14.22
CA VAL A 135 2.71 3.24 13.16
C VAL A 135 2.20 4.16 12.07
N VAL A 136 0.98 3.94 11.57
CA VAL A 136 0.37 4.82 10.56
C VAL A 136 0.29 6.25 11.09
N GLY A 137 -0.10 6.45 12.35
CA GLY A 137 -0.08 7.77 13.00
C GLY A 137 1.31 8.40 13.00
N LEU A 138 2.34 7.65 13.39
CA LEU A 138 3.74 8.10 13.37
C LEU A 138 4.20 8.45 11.94
N LEU A 139 3.88 7.63 10.94
CA LEU A 139 4.25 7.86 9.55
C LEU A 139 3.56 9.11 8.99
N VAL A 140 2.31 9.38 9.36
CA VAL A 140 1.59 10.61 8.97
C VAL A 140 2.23 11.84 9.62
N VAL A 141 2.64 11.76 10.89
CA VAL A 141 3.37 12.84 11.57
C VAL A 141 4.72 13.09 10.88
N LEU A 142 5.48 12.03 10.61
CA LEU A 142 6.77 12.12 9.89
C LEU A 142 6.60 12.71 8.49
N TYR A 143 5.57 12.28 7.75
CA TYR A 143 5.24 12.85 6.45
C TYR A 143 4.97 14.36 6.57
N SER A 144 4.19 14.76 7.58
CA SER A 144 3.81 16.15 7.81
C SER A 144 5.01 17.02 8.18
N ILE A 145 5.91 16.52 9.04
CA ILE A 145 7.15 17.21 9.40
C ILE A 145 8.09 17.32 8.20
N ALA A 146 8.33 16.22 7.50
CA ALA A 146 9.16 16.23 6.29
C ALA A 146 8.58 17.19 5.25
N ARG A 147 7.25 17.19 5.08
CA ARG A 147 6.56 18.14 4.22
C ARG A 147 6.82 19.58 4.69
N TYR A 148 6.72 19.89 5.97
CA TYR A 148 6.96 21.23 6.49
C TYR A 148 8.40 21.70 6.28
N VAL A 149 9.39 20.82 6.52
CA VAL A 149 10.82 21.14 6.44
C VAL A 149 11.32 21.26 4.99
N PHE A 150 10.92 20.35 4.10
CA PHE A 150 11.44 20.29 2.72
C PHE A 150 10.68 21.16 1.70
N LEU A 151 9.61 21.85 2.11
CA LEU A 151 8.80 22.72 1.24
C LEU A 151 8.84 24.21 1.60
N LYS A 152 9.81 24.60 2.42
CA LYS A 152 10.28 25.98 2.46
C LYS A 152 11.24 26.22 1.30
#